data_AF-A0A916VN69-F1
#
_entry.id   AF-A0A916VN69-F1
#
_cell.length_a   1.000
_cell.length_b   1.000
_cell.length_c   1.000
_cell.angle_alpha   90.00
_cell.angle_beta   90.00
_cell.angle_gamma   90.00
#
_symmetry.space_group_name_H-M   'P 1'
#
loop_
_entity.id
_entity.type
_entity.pdbx_description
1 polymer ?
#
loop_
_entity_poly.entity_id
_entity_poly.type
_entity_poly.pdbx_seq_one_letter_code
_entity_poly.pdbx_strand_id
1 'polypeptide(L)'
;MPQHAPSFRTGHRTRVLRGLSLGAALLLTTACAQRGDLDDPAYGGFFNGIENVSDGTYDARIATREERVAALQLRQQRLLAERNSLSRQVSAHQNALARLQQDIIVSKIRIGEQNIAPATQARISAALSPPPSGQSDAERLANLQKTIADTRKLAETLAKLAG
;
A
#
# COMPACT_ATOMS: atom_id res chain seq x y z
N MET A 1 -2.87 63.72 -18.43
CA MET A 1 -1.67 64.49 -18.88
C MET A 1 -0.55 64.22 -17.89
N PRO A 2 0.72 64.02 -18.28
CA PRO A 2 1.38 64.00 -19.60
C PRO A 2 1.79 62.55 -20.00
N GLN A 3 1.80 62.13 -21.28
CA GLN A 3 2.60 62.58 -22.44
C GLN A 3 4.12 62.32 -22.29
N HIS A 4 4.64 61.30 -22.97
CA HIS A 4 5.57 61.43 -24.10
C HIS A 4 6.34 60.12 -24.38
N ALA A 5 6.05 59.50 -25.52
CA ALA A 5 7.04 58.83 -26.37
C ALA A 5 7.88 59.91 -27.10
N PRO A 6 8.82 59.62 -28.05
CA PRO A 6 9.43 58.35 -28.50
C PRO A 6 10.97 58.45 -28.69
N SER A 7 11.66 57.36 -29.09
CA SER A 7 12.71 57.47 -30.11
C SER A 7 13.02 56.14 -30.78
N PHE A 8 13.01 56.20 -32.11
CA PHE A 8 13.23 55.17 -33.12
C PHE A 8 14.71 55.18 -33.55
N ARG A 9 15.29 53.99 -33.81
CA ARG A 9 16.29 53.74 -34.88
C ARG A 9 16.36 52.23 -35.12
N THR A 10 15.73 51.64 -36.14
CA THR A 10 16.05 51.56 -37.58
C THR A 10 17.46 51.05 -37.96
N GLY A 11 17.46 49.95 -38.70
CA GLY A 11 18.55 49.37 -39.50
C GLY A 11 18.65 47.86 -39.27
N HIS A 12 18.45 46.94 -40.20
CA HIS A 12 18.19 47.00 -41.63
C HIS A 12 17.34 45.79 -42.06
N ARG A 13 16.41 46.03 -42.99
CA ARG A 13 15.67 45.03 -43.77
C ARG A 13 16.60 44.35 -44.78
N THR A 14 16.36 43.06 -45.06
CA THR A 14 16.39 42.33 -46.36
C THR A 14 16.71 40.84 -46.05
N ARG A 15 16.08 39.80 -46.59
CA ARG A 15 15.32 39.56 -47.82
C ARG A 15 14.29 38.44 -47.58
N VAL A 16 13.21 38.54 -48.37
CA VAL A 16 12.19 37.53 -48.65
C VAL A 16 12.79 36.32 -49.37
N LEU A 17 12.38 35.10 -49.00
CA LEU A 17 12.23 33.90 -49.85
C LEU A 17 11.68 32.77 -48.94
N ARG A 18 10.36 32.56 -48.83
CA ARG A 18 9.58 31.62 -49.66
C ARG A 18 10.43 30.44 -50.15
N GLY A 19 10.23 29.26 -49.55
CA GLY A 19 10.63 28.01 -50.19
C GLY A 19 10.87 26.86 -49.21
N LEU A 20 9.97 25.88 -49.28
CA LEU A 20 10.21 24.47 -48.92
C LEU A 20 10.30 24.11 -47.42
N SER A 21 9.13 24.08 -46.81
CA SER A 21 8.72 23.02 -45.89
C SER A 21 8.89 21.64 -46.52
N LEU A 22 10.06 21.02 -46.40
CA LEU A 22 10.31 19.59 -46.61
C LEU A 22 11.68 19.25 -46.00
N GLY A 23 11.73 18.51 -44.90
CA GLY A 23 13.01 18.19 -44.25
C GLY A 23 12.93 17.69 -42.81
N ALA A 24 11.74 17.58 -42.23
CA ALA A 24 11.51 16.86 -40.99
C ALA A 24 11.21 15.38 -41.29
N ALA A 25 12.21 14.55 -41.59
CA ALA A 25 11.99 13.10 -41.72
C ALA A 25 13.21 12.17 -41.64
N LEU A 26 14.45 12.63 -41.39
CA LEU A 26 15.64 11.77 -41.62
C LEU A 26 16.59 11.56 -40.43
N LEU A 27 16.13 11.69 -39.18
CA LEU A 27 16.97 11.49 -37.98
C LEU A 27 16.38 10.53 -36.93
N LEU A 28 15.54 9.56 -37.33
CA LEU A 28 14.91 8.61 -36.41
C LEU A 28 15.20 7.12 -36.69
N THR A 29 16.18 6.76 -37.53
CA THR A 29 16.36 5.37 -37.97
C THR A 29 17.67 4.67 -37.55
N THR A 30 18.50 5.24 -36.67
CA THR A 30 19.78 4.62 -36.29
C THR A 30 19.88 4.24 -34.81
N ALA A 31 18.87 3.56 -34.26
CA ALA A 31 18.93 2.99 -32.90
C ALA A 31 18.22 1.63 -32.74
N CYS A 32 18.08 0.84 -33.81
CA CYS A 32 17.50 -0.52 -33.75
C CYS A 32 18.42 -1.60 -34.32
N ALA A 33 19.74 -1.40 -34.33
CA ALA A 33 20.71 -2.39 -34.86
C ALA A 33 21.62 -3.00 -33.78
N GLN A 34 21.19 -3.00 -32.51
CA GLN A 34 21.96 -3.55 -31.40
C GLN A 34 21.10 -4.45 -30.49
N ARG A 35 20.37 -5.38 -31.09
CA ARG A 35 20.05 -6.67 -30.45
C ARG A 35 19.72 -7.65 -31.56
N GLY A 36 20.73 -8.44 -31.94
CA GLY A 36 20.49 -9.69 -32.62
C GLY A 36 19.74 -10.61 -31.65
N ASP A 37 18.45 -10.37 -31.54
CA ASP A 37 17.49 -11.39 -31.15
C ASP A 37 17.27 -12.21 -32.42
N LEU A 38 17.71 -13.47 -32.35
CA LEU A 38 17.48 -14.52 -33.31
C LEU A 38 15.99 -14.97 -33.26
N ASP A 39 15.08 -13.99 -33.15
CA ASP A 39 13.64 -14.12 -32.93
C ASP A 39 12.90 -13.14 -33.85
N ASP A 40 13.35 -13.02 -35.12
CA ASP A 40 12.56 -12.39 -36.16
C ASP A 40 11.57 -13.41 -36.75
N PRO A 41 10.25 -13.31 -36.46
CA PRO A 41 9.25 -14.23 -36.98
C PRO A 41 9.04 -14.09 -38.50
N ALA A 42 9.59 -13.05 -39.14
CA ALA A 42 9.58 -12.91 -40.59
C ALA A 42 10.69 -13.72 -41.28
N TYR A 43 11.75 -14.11 -40.55
CA TYR A 43 12.81 -14.99 -41.04
C TYR A 43 12.66 -16.46 -40.58
N GLY A 44 11.77 -16.72 -39.63
CA GLY A 44 11.28 -18.07 -39.33
C GLY A 44 10.24 -18.49 -40.36
N GLY A 45 10.69 -18.96 -41.54
CA GLY A 45 9.79 -19.43 -42.60
C GLY A 45 8.76 -20.44 -42.08
N PHE A 46 7.58 -20.47 -42.71
CA PHE A 46 6.39 -21.27 -42.37
C PHE A 46 6.66 -22.70 -41.82
N PHE A 47 7.74 -23.34 -42.26
CA PHE A 47 8.17 -24.67 -41.81
C PHE A 47 8.72 -24.72 -40.36
N ASN A 48 9.39 -23.65 -39.90
CA ASN A 48 9.91 -23.54 -38.52
C ASN A 48 8.76 -23.30 -37.50
N GLY A 49 7.68 -22.64 -37.95
CA GLY A 49 6.46 -22.45 -37.16
C GLY A 49 5.66 -23.76 -36.97
N ILE A 50 5.77 -24.71 -37.90
CA ILE A 50 5.09 -26.02 -37.80
C ILE A 50 5.91 -27.01 -36.96
N GLU A 51 7.25 -26.95 -37.01
CA GLU A 51 8.11 -27.70 -36.07
C GLU A 51 7.73 -27.40 -34.62
N ASN A 52 7.52 -26.12 -34.28
CA ASN A 52 7.12 -25.73 -32.92
C ASN A 52 5.66 -26.07 -32.55
N VAL A 53 4.79 -26.31 -33.53
CA VAL A 53 3.39 -26.75 -33.29
C VAL A 53 3.31 -28.26 -33.03
N SER A 54 4.21 -29.05 -33.62
CA SER A 54 4.22 -30.51 -33.47
C SER A 54 5.04 -31.02 -32.27
N ASP A 55 5.85 -30.16 -31.64
CA ASP A 55 6.84 -30.56 -30.61
C ASP A 55 6.29 -30.43 -29.17
N GLY A 56 4.96 -30.27 -29.00
CA GLY A 56 4.30 -30.21 -27.68
C GLY A 56 4.62 -28.96 -26.84
N THR A 57 5.37 -27.99 -27.40
CA THR A 57 5.79 -26.78 -26.68
C THR A 57 4.60 -25.89 -26.28
N TYR A 58 3.53 -25.87 -27.07
CA TYR A 58 2.28 -25.18 -26.71
C TYR A 58 1.60 -25.84 -25.50
N ASP A 59 1.48 -27.16 -25.50
CA ASP A 59 0.90 -27.90 -24.37
C ASP A 59 1.74 -27.73 -23.11
N ALA A 60 3.08 -27.74 -23.23
CA ALA A 60 3.98 -27.45 -22.10
C ALA A 60 3.78 -26.02 -21.55
N ARG A 61 3.56 -25.02 -22.42
CA ARG A 61 3.27 -23.64 -22.01
C ARG A 61 1.90 -23.52 -21.34
N ILE A 62 0.90 -24.25 -21.83
CA ILE A 62 -0.43 -24.31 -21.22
C ILE A 62 -0.32 -24.94 -19.83
N ALA A 63 0.30 -26.12 -19.71
CA ALA A 63 0.50 -26.82 -18.44
C ALA A 63 1.24 -25.94 -17.41
N THR A 64 2.31 -25.25 -17.82
CA THR A 64 3.05 -24.32 -16.94
C THR A 64 2.17 -23.16 -16.46
N ARG A 65 1.30 -22.62 -17.32
CA ARG A 65 0.38 -21.54 -16.96
C ARG A 65 -0.72 -22.03 -16.03
N GLU A 66 -1.28 -23.21 -16.29
CA GLU A 66 -2.28 -23.85 -15.45
C GLU A 66 -1.72 -24.14 -14.06
N GLU A 67 -0.51 -24.69 -13.96
CA GLU A 67 0.19 -24.90 -12.69
C GLU A 67 0.39 -23.58 -11.94
N ARG A 68 0.84 -22.52 -12.65
CA ARG A 68 1.02 -21.19 -12.05
C ARG A 68 -0.29 -20.60 -11.55
N VAL A 69 -1.39 -20.74 -12.29
CA VAL A 69 -2.71 -20.28 -11.86
C VAL A 69 -3.17 -21.05 -10.63
N ALA A 70 -3.05 -22.38 -10.63
CA ALA A 70 -3.39 -23.22 -9.49
C ALA A 70 -2.58 -22.84 -8.23
N ALA A 71 -1.26 -22.60 -8.38
CA ALA A 71 -0.40 -22.16 -7.29
C ALA A 71 -0.80 -20.76 -6.75
N LEU A 72 -1.16 -19.83 -7.64
CA LEU A 72 -1.64 -18.51 -7.24
C LEU A 72 -2.99 -18.58 -6.52
N GLN A 73 -3.93 -19.39 -6.99
CA GLN A 73 -5.21 -19.61 -6.33
C GLN A 73 -5.04 -20.20 -4.94
N LEU A 74 -4.17 -21.21 -4.79
CA LEU A 74 -3.85 -21.80 -3.49
C LEU A 74 -3.26 -20.76 -2.53
N ARG A 75 -2.34 -19.92 -3.03
CA ARG A 75 -1.75 -18.82 -2.25
C ARG A 75 -2.80 -17.79 -1.83
N GLN A 76 -3.71 -17.41 -2.73
CA GLN A 76 -4.80 -16.50 -2.42
C GLN A 76 -5.73 -17.07 -1.34
N GLN A 77 -6.11 -18.34 -1.44
CA GLN A 77 -6.92 -19.01 -0.42
C GLN A 77 -6.23 -19.00 0.95
N ARG A 78 -4.93 -19.30 0.99
CA ARG A 78 -4.15 -19.25 2.23
C ARG A 78 -4.12 -17.86 2.85
N LEU A 79 -3.88 -16.82 2.04
CA LEU A 79 -3.86 -15.43 2.51
C LEU A 79 -5.23 -14.97 3.01
N LEU A 80 -6.32 -15.38 2.35
CA LEU A 80 -7.68 -15.09 2.81
C LEU A 80 -7.97 -15.77 4.15
N ALA A 81 -7.57 -17.03 4.32
CA ALA A 81 -7.73 -17.75 5.58
C ALA A 81 -6.94 -17.08 6.72
N GLU A 82 -5.69 -16.67 6.45
CA GLU A 82 -4.84 -15.95 7.40
C GLU A 82 -5.44 -14.60 7.80
N ARG A 83 -5.88 -13.80 6.81
CA ARG A 83 -6.55 -12.52 7.06
C ARG A 83 -7.81 -12.71 7.91
N ASN A 84 -8.62 -13.71 7.61
CA ASN A 84 -9.83 -14.00 8.38
C ASN A 84 -9.50 -14.44 9.82
N SER A 85 -8.44 -15.22 10.01
CA SER A 85 -7.94 -15.58 11.35
C SER A 85 -7.51 -14.34 12.14
N LEU A 86 -6.73 -13.46 11.51
CA LEU A 86 -6.23 -12.25 12.14
C LEU A 86 -7.36 -11.28 12.50
N SER A 87 -8.34 -11.12 11.62
CA SER A 87 -9.53 -10.32 11.88
C SER A 87 -10.32 -10.84 13.09
N ARG A 88 -10.50 -12.16 13.23
CA ARG A 88 -11.14 -12.76 14.42
C ARG A 88 -10.36 -12.49 15.70
N GLN A 89 -9.02 -12.58 15.66
CA GLN A 89 -8.18 -12.28 16.80
C GLN A 89 -8.32 -10.83 17.24
N VAL A 90 -8.30 -9.88 16.28
CA VAL A 90 -8.52 -8.46 16.55
C VAL A 90 -9.87 -8.24 17.25
N SER A 91 -10.96 -8.82 16.75
CA SER A 91 -12.28 -8.69 17.39
C SER A 91 -12.33 -9.30 18.80
N ALA A 92 -11.69 -10.46 19.00
CA ALA A 92 -11.61 -11.09 20.32
C ALA A 92 -10.85 -10.21 21.33
N HIS A 93 -9.74 -9.59 20.91
CA HIS A 93 -8.95 -8.68 21.73
C HIS A 93 -9.71 -7.38 22.03
N GLN A 94 -10.44 -6.82 21.08
CA GLN A 94 -11.31 -5.65 21.31
C GLN A 94 -12.38 -5.95 22.36
N ASN A 95 -13.01 -7.12 22.30
CA ASN A 95 -13.99 -7.54 23.32
C ASN A 95 -13.33 -7.71 24.70
N ALA A 96 -12.12 -8.27 24.76
CA ALA A 96 -11.38 -8.40 26.01
C ALA A 96 -11.01 -7.02 26.60
N LEU A 97 -10.62 -6.06 25.76
CA LEU A 97 -10.33 -4.69 26.16
C LEU A 97 -11.59 -4.01 26.72
N ALA A 98 -12.73 -4.13 26.04
CA ALA A 98 -13.99 -3.55 26.51
C ALA A 98 -14.41 -4.07 27.89
N ARG A 99 -14.20 -5.37 28.17
CA ARG A 99 -14.43 -5.96 29.50
C ARG A 99 -13.53 -5.33 30.56
N LEU A 100 -12.23 -5.20 30.28
CA LEU A 100 -11.28 -4.56 31.20
C LEU A 100 -11.60 -3.08 31.46
N GLN A 101 -12.06 -2.36 30.43
CA GLN A 101 -12.50 -0.98 30.58
C GLN A 101 -13.71 -0.89 31.53
N GLN A 102 -14.66 -1.83 31.42
CA GLN A 102 -15.79 -1.91 32.34
C GLN A 102 -15.32 -2.18 33.78
N ASP A 103 -14.37 -3.10 33.98
CA ASP A 103 -13.82 -3.41 35.31
C ASP A 103 -13.14 -2.19 35.95
N ILE A 104 -12.44 -1.38 35.13
CA ILE A 104 -11.83 -0.12 35.57
C ILE A 104 -12.90 0.88 35.99
N ILE A 105 -14.00 1.03 35.24
CA ILE A 105 -15.09 1.94 35.59
C ILE A 105 -15.71 1.54 36.93
N VAL A 106 -15.99 0.24 37.11
CA VAL A 106 -16.55 -0.27 38.38
C VAL A 106 -15.58 -0.03 39.54
N SER A 107 -14.29 -0.28 39.33
CA SER A 107 -13.25 -0.06 40.35
C SER A 107 -13.12 1.43 40.70
N LYS A 108 -13.15 2.31 39.70
CA LYS A 108 -13.12 3.77 39.86
C LYS A 108 -14.30 4.24 40.72
N ILE A 109 -15.51 3.73 40.45
CA ILE A 109 -16.71 4.06 41.23
C ILE A 109 -16.56 3.60 42.69
N ARG A 110 -16.04 2.38 42.91
CA ARG A 110 -15.86 1.82 44.26
C ARG A 110 -14.85 2.60 45.11
N ILE A 111 -13.72 2.98 44.52
CA ILE A 111 -12.67 3.75 45.21
C ILE A 111 -13.14 5.19 45.49
N GLY A 112 -13.93 5.75 44.58
CA GLY A 112 -14.34 7.15 44.60
C GLY A 112 -13.24 8.05 44.01
N GLU A 113 -13.64 9.03 43.19
CA GLU A 113 -12.71 9.83 42.38
C GLU A 113 -11.68 10.62 43.21
N GLN A 114 -12.06 10.97 44.45
CA GLN A 114 -11.25 11.78 45.37
C GLN A 114 -10.06 10.99 45.95
N ASN A 115 -10.15 9.66 45.96
CA ASN A 115 -9.14 8.76 46.51
C ASN A 115 -8.15 8.26 45.44
N ILE A 116 -8.28 8.73 44.20
CA ILE A 116 -7.43 8.33 43.08
C ILE A 116 -6.39 9.42 42.82
N ALA A 117 -5.10 9.06 42.87
CA ALA A 117 -4.03 9.99 42.55
C ALA A 117 -4.15 10.56 41.12
N PRO A 118 -3.81 11.83 40.86
CA PRO A 118 -3.95 12.46 39.54
C PRO A 118 -3.24 11.68 38.42
N ALA A 119 -2.06 11.11 38.71
CA ALA A 119 -1.34 10.27 37.76
C ALA A 119 -2.12 9.00 37.38
N THR A 120 -2.82 8.38 38.33
CA THR A 120 -3.68 7.22 38.07
C THR A 120 -4.92 7.62 37.29
N GLN A 121 -5.50 8.79 37.58
CA GLN A 121 -6.64 9.32 36.83
C GLN A 121 -6.31 9.54 35.34
N ALA A 122 -5.11 10.05 35.03
CA ALA A 122 -4.63 10.19 33.65
C ALA A 122 -4.45 8.83 32.94
N ARG A 123 -4.07 7.79 33.67
CA ARG A 123 -3.96 6.42 33.12
C ARG A 123 -5.33 5.79 32.90
N ILE A 124 -6.30 6.07 33.77
CA ILE A 124 -7.69 5.65 33.59
C ILE A 124 -8.29 6.31 32.35
N SER A 125 -8.13 7.62 32.17
CA SER A 125 -8.64 8.30 30.97
C SER A 125 -7.97 7.80 29.69
N ALA A 126 -6.67 7.53 29.72
CA ALA A 126 -5.97 6.90 28.61
C ALA A 126 -6.48 5.47 28.32
N ALA A 127 -6.75 4.66 29.35
CA ALA A 127 -7.26 3.30 29.19
C ALA A 127 -8.70 3.24 28.69
N LEU A 128 -9.51 4.26 28.98
CA LEU A 128 -10.90 4.39 28.52
C LEU A 128 -11.03 5.11 27.17
N SER A 129 -9.92 5.63 26.64
CA SER A 129 -9.88 6.18 25.29
C SER A 129 -10.12 5.08 24.24
N PRO A 130 -10.54 5.44 23.02
CA PRO A 130 -10.73 4.48 21.94
C PRO A 130 -9.48 3.62 21.71
N PRO A 131 -9.64 2.35 21.31
CA PRO A 131 -8.50 1.47 21.07
C PRO A 131 -7.55 2.07 20.02
N PRO A 132 -6.24 1.81 20.13
CA PRO A 132 -5.28 2.30 19.16
C PRO A 132 -5.58 1.78 17.76
N SER A 133 -5.49 2.66 16.77
CA SER A 133 -5.58 2.32 15.36
C SER A 133 -4.22 1.82 14.84
N GLY A 134 -4.22 1.26 13.64
CA GLY A 134 -3.03 0.80 12.92
C GLY A 134 -3.37 0.67 11.44
N GLN A 135 -2.38 0.77 10.55
CA GLN A 135 -2.62 0.70 9.11
C GLN A 135 -2.90 -0.74 8.65
N SER A 136 -2.25 -1.72 9.29
CA SER A 136 -2.45 -3.14 9.03
C SER A 136 -3.18 -3.85 10.19
N ASP A 137 -3.78 -5.00 9.92
CA ASP A 137 -4.40 -5.85 10.96
C ASP A 137 -3.37 -6.35 11.98
N ALA A 138 -2.12 -6.61 11.55
CA ALA A 138 -1.05 -7.07 12.43
C ALA A 138 -0.61 -5.96 13.40
N GLU A 139 -0.47 -4.73 12.90
CA GLU A 139 -0.16 -3.57 13.73
C GLU A 139 -1.31 -3.26 14.70
N ARG A 140 -2.56 -3.34 14.23
CA ARG A 140 -3.75 -3.23 15.10
C ARG A 140 -3.71 -4.27 16.22
N LEU A 141 -3.40 -5.52 15.90
CA LEU A 141 -3.30 -6.60 16.89
C LEU A 141 -2.20 -6.31 17.93
N ALA A 142 -1.00 -5.93 17.49
CA ALA A 142 0.12 -5.62 18.40
C ALA A 142 -0.21 -4.45 19.33
N ASN A 143 -0.80 -3.39 18.79
CA ASN A 143 -1.24 -2.23 19.58
C ASN A 143 -2.33 -2.62 20.58
N LEU A 144 -3.33 -3.41 20.18
CA LEU A 144 -4.37 -3.92 21.09
C LEU A 144 -3.79 -4.78 22.21
N GLN A 145 -2.86 -5.67 21.90
CA GLN A 145 -2.20 -6.52 22.90
C GLN A 145 -1.44 -5.68 23.93
N LYS A 146 -0.72 -4.65 23.47
CA LYS A 146 -0.04 -3.70 24.37
C LYS A 146 -1.02 -2.96 25.26
N THR A 147 -2.08 -2.38 24.69
CA THR A 147 -3.12 -1.69 25.46
C THR A 147 -3.75 -2.62 26.49
N ILE A 148 -4.12 -3.85 26.11
CA ILE A 148 -4.69 -4.84 27.05
C ILE A 148 -3.72 -5.12 28.21
N ALA A 149 -2.43 -5.27 27.96
CA ALA A 149 -1.45 -5.50 29.01
C ALA A 149 -1.34 -4.31 29.98
N ASP A 150 -1.34 -3.09 29.45
CA ASP A 150 -1.28 -1.86 30.26
C ASP A 150 -2.58 -1.66 31.07
N THR A 151 -3.74 -1.89 30.45
CA THR A 151 -5.06 -1.82 31.09
C THR A 151 -5.21 -2.88 32.20
N ARG A 152 -4.69 -4.10 32.01
CA ARG A 152 -4.68 -5.14 33.06
C ARG A 152 -3.86 -4.72 34.27
N LYS A 153 -2.62 -4.23 34.04
CA LYS A 153 -1.78 -3.71 35.13
C LYS A 153 -2.49 -2.59 35.88
N LEU A 154 -3.17 -1.69 35.17
CA LEU A 154 -3.96 -0.64 35.79
C LEU A 154 -5.11 -1.22 36.64
N ALA A 155 -5.87 -2.18 36.10
CA ALA A 155 -6.94 -2.84 36.84
C ALA A 155 -6.44 -3.50 38.14
N GLU A 156 -5.28 -4.16 38.11
CA GLU A 156 -4.64 -4.74 39.29
C GLU A 156 -4.25 -3.67 40.32
N THR A 157 -3.71 -2.53 39.88
CA THR A 157 -3.39 -1.42 40.80
C THR A 157 -4.63 -0.83 41.45
N LEU A 158 -5.74 -0.73 40.70
CA LEU A 158 -7.01 -0.25 41.24
C LEU A 158 -7.62 -1.27 42.20
N ALA A 159 -7.54 -2.56 41.90
CA ALA A 159 -8.03 -3.62 42.79
C ALA A 159 -7.31 -3.58 44.15
N LYS A 160 -5.99 -3.33 44.17
CA LYS A 160 -5.20 -3.16 45.40
C LYS A 160 -5.54 -1.89 46.19
N LEU A 161 -6.07 -0.86 45.53
CA LEU A 161 -6.47 0.39 46.17
C LEU A 161 -7.92 0.33 46.70
N ALA A 162 -8.73 -0.57 46.15
CA ALA A 162 -10.15 -0.72 46.48
C ALA A 162 -10.43 -1.76 47.59
N GLY A 163 -9.44 -2.58 47.95
CA GLY A 163 -9.51 -3.59 49.01
C GLY A 163 -8.62 -3.21 50.17
#